data_AF-A0A7Y4NC66-F1
#
_entry.id   AF-A0A7Y4NC66-F1
#
_cell.length_a   1.000
_cell.length_b   1.000
_cell.length_c   1.000
_cell.angle_alpha   90.00
_cell.angle_beta   90.00
_cell.angle_gamma   90.00
#
_symmetry.space_group_name_H-M   'P 1'
#
loop_
_entity.id
_entity.type
_entity.pdbx_description
1 polymer ?
#
loop_
_entity_poly.entity_id
_entity_poly.type
_entity_poly.pdbx_seq_one_letter_code
_entity_poly.pdbx_strand_id
1 'polypeptide(L)'
;MILYDATTIHTAPFPDTAEGRGLRSFLVPLVQHGPGPWFEDRASMFVLGLDDLLIPLSVTDGTFGNSVLHSVYERFIGSQRKAIRTGNWKPLAGFAASSALWGVGAVMKTLRLDKAVQVDCWPSLRNAGADLTADQARRLTAFLTTRFPDHAPYFLAVNPVTHAALLNHLQAQGYAFSYMTHTRMMLPFEAELERRVRENRRRDARLLEPSGYRVVDARELPGCAPRLAELYRRLHREKYATNPPISVTYMEEMLAGSLMDVRALVKDGRVDMFYATHVVNGVMYSPVSGYDTSLPQEVGLYRLINNLLMRDAQARGVTLETGGGADPFKTLRGDRPVPRYNAVYLRHLPPWRHTPWRLAMKVGNEQLLPFSRKRLHAVDGEANVVGFDRVPEVFAPTLPTPREATARQEQELTELEQDLARTEALVGNERVRHLGALRKRLEDEQLPPSRVAPLLERWEHLSHAPQADKKEKRKAQRAVRAELARRLLETATTVGDTTVVCHHLGDGLDFQPRTLAEQLRKGTGSIAVALTSTRDGTLELVTALAPPLVERGLEARRLLEQMVPPGVASGEGGAELAWAEAVLPDDDVSAVLERARAVLHTRLSIPK
;
A
#
# COMPACT_ATOMS: atom_id res chain seq x y z
N MET A 1 -23.64 27.03 -23.43
CA MET A 1 -23.70 25.55 -23.43
C MET A 1 -23.99 25.09 -24.84
N ILE A 2 -23.28 24.07 -25.32
CA ILE A 2 -23.44 23.51 -26.67
C ILE A 2 -23.71 22.02 -26.54
N LEU A 3 -24.74 21.51 -27.21
CA LEU A 3 -25.04 20.08 -27.25
C LEU A 3 -24.53 19.50 -28.56
N TYR A 4 -23.48 18.70 -28.47
CA TYR A 4 -22.89 17.99 -29.58
C TYR A 4 -23.58 16.64 -29.77
N ASP A 5 -24.03 16.38 -30.99
CA ASP A 5 -24.68 15.15 -31.44
C ASP A 5 -23.81 14.37 -32.44
N ALA A 6 -24.34 13.29 -33.01
CA ALA A 6 -23.65 12.45 -33.99
C ALA A 6 -23.06 13.25 -35.18
N THR A 7 -23.68 14.36 -35.56
CA THR A 7 -23.24 15.19 -36.68
C THR A 7 -22.21 16.23 -36.28
N THR A 8 -22.24 16.71 -35.04
CA THR A 8 -21.42 17.85 -34.57
C THR A 8 -20.31 17.46 -33.61
N ILE A 9 -20.27 16.24 -33.09
CA ILE A 9 -19.30 15.78 -32.07
C ILE A 9 -17.84 15.93 -32.49
N HIS A 10 -17.54 15.88 -33.78
CA HIS A 10 -16.20 16.09 -34.31
C HIS A 10 -15.67 17.52 -34.08
N THR A 11 -16.56 18.48 -33.83
CA THR A 11 -16.24 19.89 -33.52
C THR A 11 -16.13 20.17 -32.02
N ALA A 12 -16.41 19.19 -31.16
CA ALA A 12 -16.30 19.39 -29.72
C ALA A 12 -14.85 19.71 -29.33
N PRO A 13 -14.62 20.63 -28.38
CA PRO A 13 -13.30 21.14 -28.03
C PRO A 13 -12.53 20.15 -27.14
N PHE A 14 -12.25 18.95 -27.64
CA PHE A 14 -11.37 18.01 -26.95
C PHE A 14 -9.96 18.60 -26.83
N PRO A 15 -9.35 18.62 -25.62
CA PRO A 15 -8.01 19.16 -25.45
C PRO A 15 -6.98 18.31 -26.21
N ASP A 16 -5.94 18.95 -26.76
CA ASP A 16 -4.85 18.23 -27.45
C ASP A 16 -3.81 17.67 -26.45
N THR A 17 -4.31 16.92 -25.48
CA THR A 17 -3.52 16.16 -24.50
C THR A 17 -3.67 14.66 -24.77
N ALA A 18 -2.83 13.82 -24.17
CA ALA A 18 -2.99 12.37 -24.28
C ALA A 18 -4.36 11.91 -23.77
N GLU A 19 -4.84 12.49 -22.67
CA GLU A 19 -6.17 12.27 -22.11
C GLU A 19 -7.26 12.74 -23.06
N GLY A 20 -7.18 13.96 -23.59
CA GLY A 20 -8.18 14.49 -24.52
C GLY A 20 -8.29 13.70 -25.83
N ARG A 21 -7.17 13.20 -26.36
CA ARG A 21 -7.18 12.26 -27.50
C ARG A 21 -7.83 10.92 -27.13
N GLY A 22 -7.55 10.39 -25.93
CA GLY A 22 -8.22 9.20 -25.40
C GLY A 22 -9.73 9.38 -25.26
N LEU A 23 -10.18 10.49 -24.68
CA LEU A 23 -11.59 10.85 -24.54
C LEU A 23 -12.26 10.99 -25.90
N ARG A 24 -11.61 11.65 -26.87
CA ARG A 24 -12.12 11.78 -28.23
C ARG A 24 -12.31 10.41 -28.89
N SER A 25 -11.33 9.51 -28.75
CA SER A 25 -11.40 8.16 -29.32
C SER A 25 -12.53 7.32 -28.73
N PHE A 26 -12.93 7.59 -27.48
CA PHE A 26 -14.03 6.90 -26.81
C PHE A 26 -15.39 7.56 -27.10
N LEU A 27 -15.50 8.88 -26.95
CA LEU A 27 -16.80 9.56 -27.03
C LEU A 27 -17.29 9.75 -28.46
N VAL A 28 -16.41 9.98 -29.45
CA VAL A 28 -16.85 10.24 -30.82
C VAL A 28 -17.60 9.04 -31.41
N PRO A 29 -17.06 7.80 -31.40
CA PRO A 29 -17.78 6.65 -31.95
C PRO A 29 -19.05 6.34 -31.15
N LEU A 30 -19.01 6.48 -29.82
CA LEU A 30 -20.17 6.28 -28.95
C LEU A 30 -21.33 7.23 -29.28
N VAL A 31 -21.02 8.50 -29.59
CA VAL A 31 -22.02 9.51 -30.00
C VAL A 31 -22.53 9.25 -31.42
N GLN A 32 -21.66 8.84 -32.34
CA GLN A 32 -22.02 8.60 -33.74
C GLN A 32 -22.84 7.33 -33.94
N HIS A 33 -22.54 6.27 -33.20
CA HIS A 33 -23.12 4.94 -33.42
C HIS A 33 -24.06 4.51 -32.29
N GLY A 34 -24.13 5.27 -31.20
CA GLY A 34 -24.83 4.87 -29.98
C GLY A 34 -24.14 3.70 -29.26
N PRO A 35 -24.69 3.23 -28.12
CA PRO A 35 -24.08 2.17 -27.33
C PRO A 35 -24.36 0.75 -27.84
N GLY A 36 -25.20 0.60 -28.87
CA GLY A 36 -25.65 -0.69 -29.40
C GLY A 36 -24.51 -1.63 -29.82
N PRO A 37 -23.53 -1.16 -30.64
CA PRO A 37 -22.40 -2.00 -31.06
C PRO A 37 -21.53 -2.51 -29.90
N TRP A 38 -21.53 -1.83 -28.75
CA TRP A 38 -20.67 -2.17 -27.61
C TRP A 38 -21.39 -2.96 -26.52
N PHE A 39 -22.63 -2.58 -26.21
CA PHE A 39 -23.37 -3.04 -25.03
C PHE A 39 -24.79 -3.52 -25.34
N GLU A 40 -25.16 -3.68 -26.62
CA GLU A 40 -26.52 -4.07 -27.06
C GLU A 40 -27.64 -3.11 -26.58
N ASP A 41 -27.25 -1.94 -26.08
CA ASP A 41 -28.14 -0.93 -25.52
C ASP A 41 -28.67 0.02 -26.59
N ARG A 42 -29.89 0.49 -26.38
CA ARG A 42 -30.61 1.42 -27.27
C ARG A 42 -30.82 2.75 -26.57
N ALA A 43 -29.90 3.67 -26.79
CA ALA A 43 -29.96 5.04 -26.32
C ALA A 43 -29.31 5.99 -27.33
N SER A 44 -29.76 7.24 -27.35
CA SER A 44 -29.08 8.31 -28.09
C SER A 44 -28.01 8.93 -27.21
N MET A 45 -26.81 9.10 -27.73
CA MET A 45 -25.67 9.65 -27.00
C MET A 45 -25.37 11.07 -27.47
N PHE A 46 -25.01 11.94 -26.54
CA PHE A 46 -24.62 13.33 -26.81
C PHE A 46 -23.43 13.70 -25.93
N VAL A 47 -22.76 14.80 -26.25
CA VAL A 47 -21.82 15.47 -25.34
C VAL A 47 -22.27 16.91 -25.14
N LEU A 48 -22.35 17.33 -23.89
CA LEU A 48 -22.70 18.69 -23.50
C LEU A 48 -21.44 19.47 -23.13
N GLY A 49 -21.14 20.52 -23.89
CA GLY A 49 -20.15 21.52 -23.52
C GLY A 49 -20.71 22.49 -22.47
N LEU A 50 -20.14 22.47 -21.27
CA LEU A 50 -20.47 23.35 -20.16
C LEU A 50 -19.18 23.94 -19.58
N ASP A 51 -18.92 25.21 -19.89
CA ASP A 51 -17.65 25.88 -19.59
C ASP A 51 -16.46 25.11 -20.18
N ASP A 52 -15.55 24.59 -19.36
CA ASP A 52 -14.41 23.76 -19.73
C ASP A 52 -14.71 22.24 -19.72
N LEU A 53 -15.95 21.85 -19.38
CA LEU A 53 -16.36 20.46 -19.24
C LEU A 53 -17.02 19.91 -20.51
N LEU A 54 -16.72 18.64 -20.82
CA LEU A 54 -17.43 17.82 -21.79
C LEU A 54 -18.17 16.70 -21.06
N ILE A 55 -19.49 16.84 -20.93
CA ILE A 55 -20.32 15.94 -20.13
C ILE A 55 -21.12 15.04 -21.07
N PRO A 56 -20.84 13.72 -21.15
CA PRO A 56 -21.62 12.83 -21.98
C PRO A 56 -23.01 12.63 -21.39
N LEU A 57 -24.00 12.64 -22.27
CA LEU A 57 -25.40 12.39 -21.94
C LEU A 57 -25.88 11.15 -22.68
N SER A 58 -26.72 10.38 -22.00
CA SER A 58 -27.51 9.33 -22.65
C SER A 58 -28.99 9.66 -22.54
N VAL A 59 -29.71 9.56 -23.66
CA VAL A 59 -31.14 9.84 -23.74
C VAL A 59 -31.86 8.56 -24.14
N THR A 60 -32.83 8.18 -23.32
CA THR A 60 -33.71 7.04 -23.55
C THR A 60 -35.16 7.52 -23.64
N ASP A 61 -35.94 6.95 -24.55
CA ASP A 61 -37.32 7.36 -24.84
C ASP A 61 -38.38 6.44 -24.22
N GLY A 62 -38.03 5.79 -23.11
CA GLY A 62 -38.86 4.74 -22.49
C GLY A 62 -38.67 3.37 -23.14
N THR A 63 -37.56 3.18 -23.87
CA THR A 63 -37.15 1.90 -24.42
C THR A 63 -36.72 0.96 -23.28
N PHE A 64 -37.34 -0.22 -23.21
CA PHE A 64 -36.94 -1.27 -22.26
C PHE A 64 -36.08 -2.32 -22.94
N GLY A 65 -35.34 -3.09 -22.14
CA GLY A 65 -34.40 -4.11 -22.61
C GLY A 65 -32.95 -3.66 -22.66
N ASN A 66 -32.69 -2.38 -22.34
CA ASN A 66 -31.33 -1.92 -22.07
C ASN A 66 -30.80 -2.55 -20.77
N SER A 67 -29.48 -2.66 -20.70
CA SER A 67 -28.70 -3.07 -19.55
C SER A 67 -28.78 -2.02 -18.42
N VAL A 68 -28.19 -2.39 -17.27
CA VAL A 68 -28.04 -1.48 -16.14
C VAL A 68 -27.24 -0.21 -16.48
N LEU A 69 -26.51 -0.14 -17.60
CA LEU A 69 -25.81 1.08 -18.00
C LEU A 69 -26.75 2.22 -18.40
N HIS A 70 -27.90 1.88 -19.01
CA HIS A 70 -28.81 2.86 -19.63
C HIS A 70 -30.28 2.69 -19.19
N SER A 71 -30.59 1.79 -18.24
CA SER A 71 -31.94 1.57 -17.73
C SER A 71 -32.00 1.56 -16.21
N VAL A 72 -32.82 2.46 -15.66
CA VAL A 72 -33.16 2.51 -14.23
C VAL A 72 -34.11 1.36 -13.89
N TYR A 73 -35.01 1.01 -14.81
CA TYR A 73 -35.86 -0.17 -14.67
C TYR A 73 -35.05 -1.46 -14.51
N GLU A 74 -34.04 -1.70 -15.34
CA GLU A 74 -33.21 -2.90 -15.24
C GLU A 74 -32.47 -2.94 -13.90
N ARG A 75 -32.07 -1.79 -13.34
CA ARG A 75 -31.44 -1.74 -12.01
C ARG A 75 -32.39 -2.11 -10.88
N PHE A 76 -33.56 -1.48 -10.80
CA PHE A 76 -34.45 -1.68 -9.65
C PHE A 76 -35.34 -2.92 -9.76
N ILE A 77 -35.61 -3.39 -10.97
CA ILE A 77 -36.53 -4.50 -11.22
C ILE A 77 -35.82 -5.68 -11.86
N GLY A 78 -35.22 -5.49 -13.04
CA GLY A 78 -34.67 -6.59 -13.84
C GLY A 78 -33.58 -7.36 -13.11
N SER A 79 -32.55 -6.66 -12.65
CA SER A 79 -31.40 -7.22 -11.94
C SER A 79 -31.80 -7.83 -10.58
N GLN A 80 -32.73 -7.21 -9.86
CA GLN A 80 -33.22 -7.72 -8.57
C GLN A 80 -33.98 -9.03 -8.76
N ARG A 81 -34.83 -9.13 -9.79
CA ARG A 81 -35.54 -10.38 -10.11
C ARG A 81 -34.57 -11.48 -10.57
N LYS A 82 -33.53 -11.14 -11.34
CA LYS A 82 -32.44 -12.08 -11.68
C LYS A 82 -31.74 -12.58 -10.42
N ALA A 83 -31.37 -11.67 -9.50
CA ALA A 83 -30.71 -12.00 -8.25
C ALA A 83 -31.58 -12.85 -7.30
N ILE A 84 -32.90 -12.67 -7.29
CA ILE A 84 -33.81 -13.55 -6.55
C ILE A 84 -33.81 -14.96 -7.15
N ARG A 85 -33.84 -15.08 -8.49
CA ARG A 85 -33.85 -16.37 -9.19
C ARG A 85 -32.56 -17.18 -8.98
N THR A 86 -31.42 -16.52 -8.95
CA THR A 86 -30.11 -17.16 -8.75
C THR A 86 -29.68 -17.22 -7.28
N GLY A 87 -30.43 -16.58 -6.39
CA GLY A 87 -30.15 -16.53 -4.96
C GLY A 87 -30.75 -17.69 -4.18
N ASN A 88 -30.30 -17.87 -2.95
CA ASN A 88 -30.78 -18.94 -2.06
C ASN A 88 -32.07 -18.53 -1.32
N TRP A 89 -33.15 -18.32 -2.08
CA TRP A 89 -34.47 -17.99 -1.53
C TRP A 89 -35.32 -19.25 -1.33
N LYS A 90 -36.16 -19.27 -0.29
CA LYS A 90 -37.23 -20.28 -0.20
C LYS A 90 -38.15 -20.13 -1.42
N PRO A 91 -38.59 -21.21 -2.10
CA PRO A 91 -39.29 -21.12 -3.38
C PRO A 91 -40.49 -20.17 -3.38
N LEU A 92 -41.38 -20.29 -2.38
CA LEU A 92 -42.58 -19.44 -2.27
C LEU A 92 -42.23 -17.97 -2.00
N ALA A 93 -41.23 -17.71 -1.14
CA ALA A 93 -40.79 -16.35 -0.83
C ALA A 93 -40.12 -15.68 -2.04
N GLY A 94 -39.27 -16.41 -2.76
CA GLY A 94 -38.65 -15.94 -3.99
C GLY A 94 -39.67 -15.66 -5.09
N PHE A 95 -40.67 -16.55 -5.24
CA PHE A 95 -41.79 -16.33 -6.16
C PHE A 95 -42.59 -15.09 -5.79
N ALA A 96 -43.01 -14.95 -4.52
CA ALA A 96 -43.78 -13.79 -4.07
C ALA A 96 -43.01 -12.47 -4.25
N ALA A 97 -41.72 -12.43 -3.87
CA ALA A 97 -40.88 -11.24 -4.05
C ALA A 97 -40.67 -10.89 -5.53
N SER A 98 -40.39 -11.89 -6.38
CA SER A 98 -40.22 -11.67 -7.82
C SER A 98 -41.51 -11.21 -8.50
N SER A 99 -42.67 -11.72 -8.07
CA SER A 99 -43.99 -11.31 -8.56
C SER A 99 -44.36 -9.89 -8.11
N ALA A 100 -44.06 -9.53 -6.85
CA ALA A 100 -44.23 -8.17 -6.36
C ALA A 100 -43.39 -7.16 -7.16
N LEU A 101 -42.10 -7.47 -7.39
CA LEU A 101 -41.23 -6.66 -8.23
C LEU A 101 -41.71 -6.60 -9.68
N TRP A 102 -42.28 -7.69 -10.21
CA TRP A 102 -42.88 -7.66 -11.56
C TRP A 102 -44.06 -6.70 -11.64
N GLY A 103 -44.96 -6.70 -10.65
CA GLY A 103 -46.10 -5.77 -10.60
C GLY A 103 -45.66 -4.31 -10.49
N VAL A 104 -44.73 -4.01 -9.57
CA VAL A 104 -44.12 -2.67 -9.47
C VAL A 104 -43.45 -2.28 -10.78
N GLY A 105 -42.73 -3.22 -11.40
CA GLY A 105 -42.09 -3.05 -12.69
C GLY A 105 -43.07 -2.73 -13.82
N ALA A 106 -44.23 -3.39 -13.87
CA ALA A 106 -45.26 -3.11 -14.86
C ALA A 106 -45.72 -1.64 -14.78
N VAL A 107 -45.95 -1.14 -13.56
CA VAL A 107 -46.29 0.28 -13.34
C VAL A 107 -45.16 1.20 -13.81
N MET A 108 -43.91 0.89 -13.46
CA MET A 108 -42.74 1.67 -13.91
C MET A 108 -42.62 1.72 -15.43
N LYS A 109 -42.95 0.62 -16.12
CA LYS A 109 -42.95 0.57 -17.59
C LYS A 109 -44.04 1.42 -18.19
N THR A 110 -45.28 1.23 -17.74
CA THR A 110 -46.45 1.97 -18.22
C THR A 110 -46.27 3.48 -18.04
N LEU A 111 -45.68 3.90 -16.91
CA LEU A 111 -45.41 5.30 -16.60
C LEU A 111 -44.06 5.81 -17.14
N ARG A 112 -43.40 5.04 -18.00
CA ARG A 112 -42.19 5.43 -18.76
C ARG A 112 -41.03 5.89 -17.87
N LEU A 113 -40.64 5.06 -16.89
CA LEU A 113 -39.49 5.33 -16.02
C LEU A 113 -38.22 5.67 -16.82
N ASP A 114 -37.91 4.85 -17.83
CA ASP A 114 -36.71 5.01 -18.68
C ASP A 114 -36.93 6.01 -19.84
N LYS A 115 -37.89 6.95 -19.74
CA LYS A 115 -37.89 8.15 -20.60
C LYS A 115 -37.09 9.25 -19.89
N ALA A 116 -35.77 9.18 -19.99
CA ALA A 116 -34.85 9.90 -19.10
C ALA A 116 -33.60 10.41 -19.83
N VAL A 117 -32.94 11.40 -19.22
CA VAL A 117 -31.60 11.87 -19.62
C VAL A 117 -30.64 11.51 -18.50
N GLN A 118 -29.77 10.53 -18.75
CA GLN A 118 -28.65 10.25 -17.86
C GLN A 118 -27.55 11.27 -18.10
N VAL A 119 -27.26 12.04 -17.07
CA VAL A 119 -26.12 12.97 -17.04
C VAL A 119 -24.87 12.18 -16.66
N ASP A 120 -23.76 12.54 -17.28
CA ASP A 120 -22.46 11.92 -17.02
C ASP A 120 -22.44 10.42 -17.33
N CYS A 121 -23.06 10.07 -18.46
CA CYS A 121 -23.13 8.69 -18.89
C CYS A 121 -21.82 8.29 -19.55
N TRP A 122 -20.95 7.66 -18.77
CA TRP A 122 -19.73 7.01 -19.23
C TRP A 122 -19.90 5.48 -19.16
N PRO A 123 -20.39 4.82 -20.23
CA PRO A 123 -20.60 3.38 -20.22
C PRO A 123 -19.33 2.62 -19.84
N SER A 124 -19.44 1.68 -18.89
CA SER A 124 -18.33 0.93 -18.25
C SER A 124 -17.31 1.75 -17.41
N LEU A 125 -17.19 3.05 -17.65
CA LEU A 125 -16.24 3.95 -16.99
C LEU A 125 -16.90 4.62 -15.76
N ARG A 126 -16.68 4.05 -14.57
CA ARG A 126 -17.22 4.57 -13.31
C ARG A 126 -16.47 5.82 -12.84
N ASN A 127 -17.13 6.69 -12.08
CA ASN A 127 -16.54 7.88 -11.44
C ASN A 127 -15.88 8.89 -12.39
N ALA A 128 -16.07 8.77 -13.70
CA ALA A 128 -15.62 9.76 -14.68
C ALA A 128 -16.47 11.05 -14.66
N GLY A 129 -17.29 11.22 -13.61
CA GLY A 129 -18.23 12.30 -13.54
C GLY A 129 -17.60 13.63 -13.17
N ALA A 130 -18.11 14.71 -13.75
CA ALA A 130 -17.70 16.07 -13.47
C ALA A 130 -18.22 16.50 -12.08
N ASP A 131 -17.34 17.07 -11.26
CA ASP A 131 -17.73 17.70 -9.99
C ASP A 131 -18.27 19.11 -10.26
N LEU A 132 -19.58 19.18 -10.52
CA LEU A 132 -20.22 20.44 -10.90
C LEU A 132 -20.34 21.39 -9.71
N THR A 133 -19.95 22.64 -9.93
CA THR A 133 -20.28 23.75 -9.02
C THR A 133 -21.80 23.93 -8.90
N ALA A 134 -22.26 24.61 -7.85
CA ALA A 134 -23.67 24.89 -7.66
C ALA A 134 -24.31 25.62 -8.87
N ASP A 135 -23.59 26.58 -9.47
CA ASP A 135 -24.07 27.30 -10.65
C ASP A 135 -24.09 26.40 -11.90
N GLN A 136 -23.05 25.61 -12.12
CA GLN A 136 -23.00 24.66 -13.25
C GLN A 136 -24.13 23.64 -13.17
N ALA A 137 -24.37 23.04 -12.00
CA ALA A 137 -25.49 22.12 -11.79
C ALA A 137 -26.83 22.81 -12.12
N ARG A 138 -27.03 24.06 -11.66
CA ARG A 138 -28.26 24.82 -11.90
C ARG A 138 -28.47 25.10 -13.39
N ARG A 139 -27.43 25.57 -14.09
CA ARG A 139 -27.47 25.82 -15.55
C ARG A 139 -27.72 24.52 -16.33
N LEU A 140 -27.08 23.43 -15.92
CA LEU A 140 -27.27 22.11 -16.50
C LEU A 140 -28.71 21.63 -16.34
N THR A 141 -29.28 21.70 -15.14
CA THR A 141 -30.68 21.32 -14.91
C THR A 141 -31.63 22.18 -15.75
N ALA A 142 -31.46 23.51 -15.75
CA ALA A 142 -32.28 24.40 -16.55
C ALA A 142 -32.22 24.02 -18.05
N PHE A 143 -31.00 23.86 -18.58
CA PHE A 143 -30.80 23.46 -19.97
C PHE A 143 -31.47 22.13 -20.31
N LEU A 144 -31.27 21.09 -19.50
CA LEU A 144 -31.84 19.76 -19.75
C LEU A 144 -33.36 19.77 -19.69
N THR A 145 -33.96 20.49 -18.75
CA THR A 145 -35.42 20.59 -18.61
C THR A 145 -36.06 21.37 -19.76
N THR A 146 -35.35 22.32 -20.37
CA THR A 146 -35.82 23.01 -21.58
C THR A 146 -35.62 22.16 -22.83
N ARG A 147 -34.45 21.51 -22.97
CA ARG A 147 -34.09 20.75 -24.17
C ARG A 147 -34.81 19.41 -24.29
N PHE A 148 -35.12 18.80 -23.14
CA PHE A 148 -35.78 17.50 -23.00
C PHE A 148 -36.96 17.62 -22.02
N PRO A 149 -38.03 18.35 -22.38
CA PRO A 149 -39.10 18.72 -21.45
C PRO A 149 -39.89 17.52 -20.88
N ASP A 150 -39.86 16.39 -21.58
CA ASP A 150 -40.57 15.16 -21.17
C ASP A 150 -39.66 14.11 -20.52
N HIS A 151 -38.37 14.38 -20.36
CA HIS A 151 -37.40 13.41 -19.85
C HIS A 151 -36.99 13.79 -18.44
N ALA A 152 -36.74 12.80 -17.59
CA ALA A 152 -36.21 13.02 -16.25
C ALA A 152 -34.67 13.09 -16.30
N PRO A 153 -34.03 14.24 -16.00
CA PRO A 153 -32.59 14.30 -15.82
C PRO A 153 -32.18 13.54 -14.56
N TYR A 154 -31.18 12.68 -14.66
CA TYR A 154 -30.64 12.00 -13.48
C TYR A 154 -29.15 11.76 -13.56
N PHE A 155 -28.51 11.77 -12.40
CA PHE A 155 -27.14 11.30 -12.20
C PHE A 155 -27.19 9.87 -11.68
N LEU A 156 -26.37 9.00 -12.26
CA LEU A 156 -26.32 7.59 -11.91
C LEU A 156 -25.15 7.30 -10.98
N ALA A 157 -25.39 6.49 -9.95
CA ALA A 157 -24.34 5.86 -9.16
C ALA A 157 -23.35 6.81 -8.45
N VAL A 158 -23.76 8.04 -8.11
CA VAL A 158 -22.97 9.01 -7.36
C VAL A 158 -22.80 8.56 -5.90
N ASN A 159 -21.69 8.92 -5.27
CA ASN A 159 -21.35 8.47 -3.92
C ASN A 159 -20.76 9.61 -3.07
N PRO A 160 -20.95 9.60 -1.74
CA PRO A 160 -20.52 10.71 -0.89
C PRO A 160 -19.00 10.85 -0.76
N VAL A 161 -18.22 9.80 -1.04
CA VAL A 161 -16.75 9.85 -0.92
C VAL A 161 -16.13 10.68 -2.04
N THR A 162 -16.65 10.58 -3.26
CA THR A 162 -16.11 11.29 -4.43
C THR A 162 -17.00 12.41 -4.95
N HIS A 163 -18.25 12.54 -4.46
CA HIS A 163 -19.23 13.50 -4.98
C HIS A 163 -20.05 14.22 -3.89
N ALA A 164 -19.55 14.37 -2.65
CA ALA A 164 -20.31 15.04 -1.58
C ALA A 164 -20.80 16.44 -1.97
N ALA A 165 -19.93 17.27 -2.57
CA ALA A 165 -20.28 18.62 -3.01
C ALA A 165 -21.40 18.62 -4.06
N LEU A 166 -21.21 17.86 -5.15
CA LEU A 166 -22.23 17.66 -6.18
C LEU A 166 -23.57 17.16 -5.60
N LEU A 167 -23.54 16.14 -4.73
CA LEU A 167 -24.76 15.61 -4.10
C LEU A 167 -25.53 16.70 -3.33
N ASN A 168 -24.83 17.53 -2.56
CA ASN A 168 -25.44 18.64 -1.83
C ASN A 168 -25.95 19.74 -2.78
N HIS A 169 -25.23 20.06 -3.85
CA HIS A 169 -25.70 21.01 -4.88
C HIS A 169 -27.00 20.53 -5.54
N LEU A 170 -27.07 19.24 -5.92
CA LEU A 170 -28.26 18.63 -6.51
C LEU A 170 -29.44 18.63 -5.52
N GLN A 171 -29.18 18.30 -4.25
CA GLN A 171 -30.19 18.32 -3.21
C GLN A 171 -30.77 19.71 -3.00
N ALA A 172 -29.93 20.75 -2.93
CA ALA A 172 -30.36 22.15 -2.81
C ALA A 172 -31.24 22.59 -3.99
N GLN A 173 -31.04 22.02 -5.17
CA GLN A 173 -31.85 22.29 -6.37
C GLN A 173 -33.14 21.46 -6.42
N GLY A 174 -33.34 20.52 -5.49
CA GLY A 174 -34.54 19.71 -5.39
C GLY A 174 -34.49 18.39 -6.15
N TYR A 175 -33.30 17.86 -6.43
CA TYR A 175 -33.16 16.47 -6.85
C TYR A 175 -33.60 15.54 -5.72
N ALA A 176 -34.24 14.44 -6.10
CA ALA A 176 -34.61 13.36 -5.19
C ALA A 176 -33.62 12.20 -5.32
N PHE A 177 -33.38 11.47 -4.23
CA PHE A 177 -32.33 10.44 -4.19
C PHE A 177 -32.91 9.05 -3.94
N SER A 178 -32.39 8.07 -4.68
CA SER A 178 -32.62 6.65 -4.44
C SER A 178 -31.30 5.93 -4.21
N TYR A 179 -31.19 5.17 -3.12
CA TYR A 179 -30.12 4.23 -2.93
C TYR A 179 -30.17 3.20 -4.05
N MET A 180 -29.02 2.96 -4.66
CA MET A 180 -28.89 2.11 -5.83
C MET A 180 -28.21 0.78 -5.46
N THR A 181 -27.04 0.87 -4.83
CA THR A 181 -26.20 -0.26 -4.42
C THR A 181 -25.03 0.29 -3.59
N HIS A 182 -24.09 -0.56 -3.19
CA HIS A 182 -22.80 -0.14 -2.66
C HIS A 182 -21.67 -0.39 -3.66
N THR A 183 -20.59 0.37 -3.52
CA THR A 183 -19.27 0.00 -4.01
C THR A 183 -18.33 -0.25 -2.84
N ARG A 184 -17.09 -0.63 -3.13
CA ARG A 184 -16.03 -0.76 -2.14
C ARG A 184 -14.79 0.00 -2.59
N MET A 185 -14.14 0.66 -1.64
CA MET A 185 -12.93 1.45 -1.88
C MET A 185 -11.83 1.03 -0.92
N MET A 186 -10.63 0.88 -1.46
CA MET A 186 -9.38 0.70 -0.72
C MET A 186 -8.56 1.98 -0.84
N LEU A 187 -8.26 2.59 0.30
CA LEU A 187 -7.43 3.79 0.34
C LEU A 187 -5.96 3.46 0.04
N PRO A 188 -5.21 4.40 -0.57
CA PRO A 188 -3.79 4.20 -0.87
C PRO A 188 -2.94 4.09 0.41
N PHE A 189 -3.38 4.72 1.50
CA PHE A 189 -2.65 4.73 2.76
C PHE A 189 -3.59 4.90 3.97
N GLU A 190 -3.39 4.06 4.97
CA GLU A 190 -3.97 4.19 6.31
C GLU A 190 -2.85 4.03 7.35
N ALA A 191 -2.84 4.91 8.37
CA ALA A 191 -1.80 4.91 9.41
C ALA A 191 -1.77 3.58 10.19
N GLU A 192 -2.95 2.99 10.43
CA GLU A 192 -3.07 1.70 11.09
C GLU A 192 -3.86 0.75 10.19
N LEU A 193 -3.13 -0.16 9.54
CA LEU A 193 -3.73 -1.29 8.84
C LEU A 193 -3.80 -2.51 9.77
N GLU A 194 -4.89 -3.27 9.72
CA GLU A 194 -4.99 -4.49 10.52
C GLU A 194 -3.94 -5.52 10.11
N ARG A 195 -3.38 -6.24 11.09
CA ARG A 195 -2.40 -7.32 10.84
C ARG A 195 -2.95 -8.37 9.87
N ARG A 196 -4.22 -8.75 10.02
CA ARG A 196 -4.89 -9.74 9.16
C ARG A 196 -4.97 -9.28 7.72
N VAL A 197 -5.22 -7.99 7.49
CA VAL A 197 -5.25 -7.39 6.14
C VAL A 197 -3.88 -7.48 5.49
N ARG A 198 -2.81 -7.05 6.19
CA ARG A 198 -1.42 -7.17 5.70
C ARG A 198 -1.06 -8.61 5.32
N GLU A 199 -1.37 -9.56 6.19
CA GLU A 199 -1.06 -10.96 5.93
C GLU A 199 -1.77 -11.50 4.68
N ASN A 200 -3.03 -11.12 4.44
CA ASN A 200 -3.76 -11.54 3.25
C ASN A 200 -3.21 -10.91 1.96
N ARG A 201 -2.88 -9.61 1.99
CA ARG A 201 -2.25 -8.91 0.85
C ARG A 201 -0.92 -9.58 0.47
N ARG A 202 -0.06 -9.88 1.46
CA ARG A 202 1.21 -10.61 1.24
C ARG A 202 1.01 -12.01 0.68
N ARG A 203 0.02 -12.76 1.17
CA ARG A 203 -0.31 -14.09 0.65
C ARG A 203 -0.75 -14.05 -0.81
N ASP A 204 -1.50 -13.02 -1.21
CA ASP A 204 -1.91 -12.87 -2.61
C ASP A 204 -0.76 -12.44 -3.51
N ALA A 205 0.12 -11.55 -3.03
CA ALA A 205 1.29 -11.09 -3.79
C ALA A 205 2.24 -12.24 -4.17
N ARG A 206 2.34 -13.26 -3.33
CA ARG A 206 3.16 -14.46 -3.56
C ARG A 206 2.55 -15.45 -4.56
N LEU A 207 1.33 -15.25 -5.04
CA LEU A 207 0.69 -16.19 -5.98
C LEU A 207 1.24 -16.07 -7.39
N LEU A 208 1.67 -14.87 -7.80
CA LEU A 208 1.97 -14.61 -9.20
C LEU A 208 3.17 -15.41 -9.70
N GLU A 209 4.29 -15.35 -8.97
CA GLU A 209 5.54 -16.00 -9.36
C GLU A 209 5.42 -17.53 -9.55
N PRO A 210 4.87 -18.32 -8.61
CA PRO A 210 4.71 -19.76 -8.79
C PRO A 210 3.59 -20.16 -9.77
N SER A 211 2.74 -19.23 -10.21
CA SER A 211 1.61 -19.56 -11.09
C SER A 211 2.03 -19.90 -12.53
N GLY A 212 3.21 -19.42 -12.95
CA GLY A 212 3.71 -19.52 -14.32
C GLY A 212 3.01 -18.57 -15.31
N TYR A 213 2.16 -17.64 -14.84
CA TYR A 213 1.56 -16.62 -15.68
C TYR A 213 2.53 -15.46 -15.94
N ARG A 214 2.62 -15.05 -17.20
CA ARG A 214 3.25 -13.78 -17.60
C ARG A 214 2.19 -12.69 -17.71
N VAL A 215 2.42 -11.56 -17.05
CA VAL A 215 1.59 -10.36 -17.20
C VAL A 215 2.11 -9.57 -18.40
N VAL A 216 1.23 -9.23 -19.34
CA VAL A 216 1.58 -8.52 -20.60
C VAL A 216 0.59 -7.40 -20.86
N ASP A 217 0.99 -6.38 -21.64
CA ASP A 217 0.02 -5.49 -22.27
C ASP A 217 -0.77 -6.30 -23.32
N ALA A 218 -2.10 -6.27 -23.24
CA ALA A 218 -2.95 -7.01 -24.14
C ALA A 218 -2.84 -6.53 -25.60
N ARG A 219 -2.38 -5.30 -25.84
CA ARG A 219 -2.12 -4.75 -27.19
C ARG A 219 -0.97 -5.45 -27.89
N GLU A 220 -0.06 -6.06 -27.14
CA GLU A 220 1.05 -6.86 -27.68
C GLU A 220 0.59 -8.26 -28.12
N LEU A 221 -0.70 -8.61 -27.93
CA LEU A 221 -1.28 -9.89 -28.30
C LEU A 221 -2.19 -9.75 -29.53
N PRO A 222 -1.70 -10.10 -30.74
CA PRO A 222 -2.49 -9.99 -31.96
C PRO A 222 -3.78 -10.80 -31.88
N GLY A 223 -4.91 -10.18 -32.26
CA GLY A 223 -6.20 -10.86 -32.36
C GLY A 223 -6.78 -11.35 -31.03
N CYS A 224 -6.36 -10.78 -29.88
CA CYS A 224 -6.82 -11.26 -28.58
C CYS A 224 -8.26 -10.84 -28.21
N ALA A 225 -8.84 -9.83 -28.88
CA ALA A 225 -10.15 -9.26 -28.53
C ALA A 225 -11.30 -10.28 -28.41
N PRO A 226 -11.48 -11.26 -29.33
CA PRO A 226 -12.49 -12.30 -29.18
C PRO A 226 -12.32 -13.13 -27.91
N ARG A 227 -11.07 -13.44 -27.53
CA ARG A 227 -10.77 -14.17 -26.30
C ARG A 227 -11.08 -13.33 -25.06
N LEU A 228 -10.78 -12.03 -25.07
CA LEU A 228 -11.13 -11.15 -23.95
C LEU A 228 -12.66 -11.07 -23.77
N ALA A 229 -13.40 -10.88 -24.86
CA ALA A 229 -14.87 -10.87 -24.83
C ALA A 229 -15.44 -12.22 -24.32
N GLU A 230 -14.84 -13.34 -24.72
CA GLU A 230 -15.19 -14.66 -24.22
C GLU A 230 -14.97 -14.78 -22.71
N LEU A 231 -13.80 -14.39 -22.21
CA LEU A 231 -13.46 -14.43 -20.79
C LEU A 231 -14.38 -13.54 -19.94
N TYR A 232 -14.73 -12.35 -20.44
CA TYR A 232 -15.73 -11.48 -19.82
C TYR A 232 -17.07 -12.21 -19.73
N ARG A 233 -17.58 -12.69 -20.87
CA ARG A 233 -18.87 -13.39 -20.92
C ARG A 233 -18.89 -14.62 -20.00
N ARG A 234 -17.80 -15.40 -19.93
CA ARG A 234 -17.67 -16.56 -19.02
C ARG A 234 -17.87 -16.13 -17.57
N LEU A 235 -17.17 -15.09 -17.13
CA LEU A 235 -17.29 -14.55 -15.78
C LEU A 235 -18.72 -14.06 -15.47
N HIS A 236 -19.40 -13.48 -16.46
CA HIS A 236 -20.71 -12.84 -16.28
C HIS A 236 -21.93 -13.73 -16.59
N ARG A 237 -21.75 -15.02 -16.95
CA ARG A 237 -22.89 -15.91 -17.28
C ARG A 237 -23.82 -16.22 -16.11
N GLU A 238 -23.27 -16.50 -14.93
CA GLU A 238 -24.05 -16.95 -13.78
C GLU A 238 -23.96 -15.96 -12.63
N LYS A 239 -22.81 -15.92 -11.94
CA LYS A 239 -22.58 -15.16 -10.72
C LYS A 239 -22.78 -13.65 -10.88
N TYR A 240 -22.54 -13.13 -12.08
CA TYR A 240 -22.64 -11.70 -12.38
C TYR A 240 -23.54 -11.44 -13.61
N ALA A 241 -24.62 -12.21 -13.77
CA ALA A 241 -25.59 -12.10 -14.87
C ALA A 241 -26.34 -10.75 -14.97
N THR A 242 -26.09 -9.85 -14.01
CA THR A 242 -26.62 -8.48 -13.98
C THR A 242 -25.68 -7.46 -14.62
N ASN A 243 -24.46 -7.85 -14.97
CA ASN A 243 -23.51 -6.98 -15.66
C ASN A 243 -23.93 -6.78 -17.13
N PRO A 244 -23.58 -5.63 -17.73
CA PRO A 244 -23.91 -5.36 -19.12
C PRO A 244 -23.20 -6.34 -20.07
N PRO A 245 -23.83 -6.70 -21.19
CA PRO A 245 -23.12 -7.42 -22.24
C PRO A 245 -22.01 -6.52 -22.80
N ILE A 246 -20.92 -7.14 -23.25
CA ILE A 246 -19.79 -6.45 -23.88
C ILE A 246 -19.45 -7.22 -25.15
N SER A 247 -19.39 -6.51 -26.27
CA SER A 247 -19.10 -7.09 -27.58
C SER A 247 -17.60 -7.25 -27.84
N VAL A 248 -17.26 -8.00 -28.91
CA VAL A 248 -15.89 -8.07 -29.43
C VAL A 248 -15.45 -6.71 -29.95
N THR A 249 -16.33 -5.97 -30.62
CA THR A 249 -16.07 -4.61 -31.14
C THR A 249 -15.63 -3.67 -30.01
N TYR A 250 -16.28 -3.71 -28.85
CA TYR A 250 -15.84 -2.93 -27.70
C TYR A 250 -14.41 -3.29 -27.25
N MET A 251 -14.05 -4.58 -27.25
CA MET A 251 -12.70 -5.02 -26.90
C MET A 251 -11.66 -4.54 -27.94
N GLU A 252 -12.00 -4.58 -29.23
CA GLU A 252 -11.14 -4.09 -30.31
C GLU A 252 -10.89 -2.58 -30.17
N GLU A 253 -11.94 -1.79 -29.97
CA GLU A 253 -11.83 -0.35 -29.78
C GLU A 253 -11.09 0.02 -28.50
N MET A 254 -11.31 -0.72 -27.40
CA MET A 254 -10.57 -0.53 -26.15
C MET A 254 -9.06 -0.79 -26.33
N LEU A 255 -8.68 -1.82 -27.11
CA LEU A 255 -7.28 -2.14 -27.39
C LEU A 255 -6.64 -1.11 -28.33
N ALA A 256 -7.39 -0.61 -29.32
CA ALA A 256 -6.94 0.42 -30.24
C ALA A 256 -6.80 1.80 -29.55
N GLY A 257 -7.60 2.06 -28.52
CA GLY A 257 -7.58 3.30 -27.74
C GLY A 257 -6.49 3.34 -26.66
N SER A 258 -6.26 4.54 -26.13
CA SER A 258 -5.32 4.82 -25.04
C SER A 258 -5.99 5.19 -23.72
N LEU A 259 -7.32 5.26 -23.68
CA LEU A 259 -8.05 5.71 -22.49
C LEU A 259 -7.92 4.71 -21.33
N MET A 260 -7.80 3.41 -21.62
CA MET A 260 -7.68 2.37 -20.60
C MET A 260 -6.37 1.63 -20.75
N ASP A 261 -5.79 1.19 -19.64
CA ASP A 261 -4.61 0.33 -19.65
C ASP A 261 -5.06 -1.13 -19.53
N VAL A 262 -4.72 -1.99 -20.49
CA VAL A 262 -5.30 -3.34 -20.63
C VAL A 262 -4.20 -4.37 -20.48
N ARG A 263 -4.28 -5.18 -19.42
CA ARG A 263 -3.29 -6.23 -19.13
C ARG A 263 -3.92 -7.61 -19.21
N ALA A 264 -3.13 -8.57 -19.66
CA ALA A 264 -3.52 -9.97 -19.79
C ALA A 264 -2.52 -10.88 -19.06
N LEU A 265 -3.03 -12.00 -18.55
CA LEU A 265 -2.22 -13.10 -17.99
C LEU A 265 -2.17 -14.22 -19.03
N VAL A 266 -0.95 -14.51 -19.47
CA VAL A 266 -0.66 -15.52 -20.50
C VAL A 266 0.10 -16.68 -19.88
N LYS A 267 -0.37 -17.89 -20.18
CA LYS A 267 0.32 -19.15 -19.84
C LYS A 267 0.17 -20.11 -21.00
N ASP A 268 1.28 -20.76 -21.38
CA ASP A 268 1.32 -21.72 -22.49
C ASP A 268 0.71 -21.16 -23.79
N GLY A 269 0.98 -19.87 -24.08
CA GLY A 269 0.47 -19.16 -25.27
C GLY A 269 -1.01 -18.76 -25.21
N ARG A 270 -1.72 -19.02 -24.12
CA ARG A 270 -3.15 -18.75 -23.95
C ARG A 270 -3.41 -17.64 -22.95
N VAL A 271 -4.38 -16.77 -23.26
CA VAL A 271 -4.92 -15.79 -22.31
C VAL A 271 -5.99 -16.46 -21.44
N ASP A 272 -5.72 -16.52 -20.13
CA ASP A 272 -6.67 -17.06 -19.14
C ASP A 272 -7.34 -15.97 -18.31
N MET A 273 -6.80 -14.76 -18.32
CA MET A 273 -7.33 -13.63 -17.58
C MET A 273 -6.91 -12.31 -18.22
N PHE A 274 -7.76 -11.29 -18.10
CA PHE A 274 -7.43 -9.92 -18.43
C PHE A 274 -8.18 -8.94 -17.52
N TYR A 275 -7.68 -7.72 -17.47
CA TYR A 275 -8.36 -6.59 -16.85
C TYR A 275 -7.89 -5.28 -17.49
N ALA A 276 -8.83 -4.37 -17.64
CA ALA A 276 -8.56 -2.98 -17.93
C ALA A 276 -8.47 -2.19 -16.62
N THR A 277 -7.73 -1.09 -16.62
CA THR A 277 -7.73 -0.07 -15.57
C THR A 277 -7.93 1.32 -16.16
N HIS A 278 -8.60 2.17 -15.41
CA HIS A 278 -8.74 3.59 -15.69
C HIS A 278 -8.61 4.36 -14.38
N VAL A 279 -8.00 5.55 -14.44
CA VAL A 279 -7.85 6.45 -13.29
C VAL A 279 -8.56 7.74 -13.60
N VAL A 280 -9.41 8.18 -12.69
CA VAL A 280 -10.07 9.47 -12.77
C VAL A 280 -10.20 10.06 -11.37
N ASN A 281 -9.86 11.33 -11.21
CA ASN A 281 -9.97 12.07 -9.94
C ASN A 281 -9.31 11.33 -8.74
N GLY A 282 -8.14 10.73 -8.95
CA GLY A 282 -7.41 9.99 -7.91
C GLY A 282 -8.03 8.64 -7.52
N VAL A 283 -8.96 8.12 -8.32
CA VAL A 283 -9.58 6.81 -8.13
C VAL A 283 -9.30 5.92 -9.34
N MET A 284 -8.64 4.79 -9.10
CA MET A 284 -8.48 3.73 -10.07
C MET A 284 -9.58 2.68 -9.92
N TYR A 285 -10.05 2.12 -11.02
CA TYR A 285 -10.97 0.99 -11.02
C TYR A 285 -10.78 0.14 -12.28
N SER A 286 -11.37 -1.06 -12.27
CA SER A 286 -11.45 -1.90 -13.47
C SER A 286 -12.81 -1.74 -14.17
N PRO A 287 -12.87 -1.10 -15.36
CA PRO A 287 -14.11 -0.99 -16.13
C PRO A 287 -14.57 -2.34 -16.67
N VAL A 288 -13.61 -3.17 -17.12
CA VAL A 288 -13.86 -4.49 -17.68
C VAL A 288 -12.76 -5.46 -17.28
N SER A 289 -13.15 -6.68 -16.95
CA SER A 289 -12.23 -7.77 -16.61
C SER A 289 -12.88 -9.12 -16.86
N GLY A 290 -12.08 -10.15 -17.11
CA GLY A 290 -12.59 -11.50 -17.29
C GLY A 290 -11.51 -12.53 -17.04
N TYR A 291 -11.93 -13.74 -16.67
CA TYR A 291 -11.02 -14.85 -16.48
C TYR A 291 -11.69 -16.20 -16.72
N ASP A 292 -10.88 -17.23 -16.93
CA ASP A 292 -11.39 -18.54 -17.29
C ASP A 292 -11.96 -19.26 -16.06
N THR A 293 -13.28 -19.30 -15.99
CA THR A 293 -14.00 -19.95 -14.89
C THR A 293 -14.00 -21.48 -14.98
N SER A 294 -13.48 -22.08 -16.06
CA SER A 294 -13.33 -23.55 -16.14
C SER A 294 -12.07 -24.07 -15.47
N LEU A 295 -11.16 -23.18 -15.06
CA LEU A 295 -9.95 -23.56 -14.35
C LEU A 295 -10.23 -23.79 -12.86
N PRO A 296 -9.49 -24.69 -12.18
CA PRO A 296 -9.66 -24.94 -10.76
C PRO A 296 -9.49 -23.67 -9.92
N GLN A 297 -10.26 -23.53 -8.83
CA GLN A 297 -10.22 -22.34 -7.98
C GLN A 297 -8.84 -22.15 -7.32
N GLU A 298 -8.11 -23.25 -7.14
CA GLU A 298 -6.75 -23.31 -6.59
C GLU A 298 -5.73 -22.57 -7.44
N VAL A 299 -6.00 -22.42 -8.76
CA VAL A 299 -5.20 -21.56 -9.64
C VAL A 299 -5.24 -20.10 -9.18
N GLY A 300 -6.31 -19.69 -8.49
CA GLY A 300 -6.36 -18.43 -7.79
C GLY A 300 -6.48 -17.20 -8.69
N LEU A 301 -7.01 -17.33 -9.92
CA LEU A 301 -7.14 -16.21 -10.87
C LEU A 301 -7.83 -14.99 -10.26
N TYR A 302 -8.93 -15.16 -9.53
CA TYR A 302 -9.60 -14.05 -8.85
C TYR A 302 -8.72 -13.35 -7.79
N ARG A 303 -7.83 -14.09 -7.10
CA ARG A 303 -6.87 -13.51 -6.17
C ARG A 303 -5.77 -12.74 -6.92
N LEU A 304 -5.31 -13.28 -8.05
CA LEU A 304 -4.30 -12.66 -8.91
C LEU A 304 -4.78 -11.31 -9.46
N ILE A 305 -5.96 -11.22 -10.08
CA ILE A 305 -6.47 -9.93 -10.60
C ILE A 305 -6.61 -8.88 -9.50
N ASN A 306 -7.16 -9.23 -8.34
CA ASN A 306 -7.31 -8.26 -7.25
C ASN A 306 -5.93 -7.84 -6.73
N ASN A 307 -4.96 -8.76 -6.63
CA ASN A 307 -3.59 -8.41 -6.28
C ASN A 307 -2.96 -7.43 -7.28
N LEU A 308 -3.11 -7.69 -8.57
CA LEU A 308 -2.54 -6.84 -9.60
C LEU A 308 -3.21 -5.45 -9.65
N LEU A 309 -4.52 -5.36 -9.44
CA LEU A 309 -5.23 -4.10 -9.28
C LEU A 309 -4.76 -3.34 -8.05
N MET A 310 -4.57 -4.01 -6.92
CA MET A 310 -4.03 -3.38 -5.69
C MET A 310 -2.61 -2.84 -5.93
N ARG A 311 -1.74 -3.63 -6.58
CA ARG A 311 -0.36 -3.22 -6.88
C ARG A 311 -0.29 -2.01 -7.82
N ASP A 312 -1.17 -1.95 -8.82
CA ASP A 312 -1.24 -0.78 -9.71
C ASP A 312 -1.70 0.48 -8.99
N ALA A 313 -2.73 0.36 -8.14
CA ALA A 313 -3.25 1.48 -7.37
C ALA A 313 -2.18 2.02 -6.41
N GLN A 314 -1.50 1.10 -5.73
CA GLN A 314 -0.40 1.41 -4.83
C GLN A 314 0.77 2.07 -5.56
N ALA A 315 1.19 1.54 -6.71
CA ALA A 315 2.28 2.12 -7.51
C ALA A 315 1.97 3.54 -7.96
N ARG A 316 0.69 3.87 -8.16
CA ARG A 316 0.20 5.20 -8.55
C ARG A 316 -0.17 6.10 -7.35
N GLY A 317 -0.21 5.57 -6.12
CA GLY A 317 -0.63 6.32 -4.92
C GLY A 317 -2.10 6.76 -4.93
N VAL A 318 -2.98 5.96 -5.57
CA VAL A 318 -4.40 6.30 -5.77
C VAL A 318 -5.34 5.35 -5.05
N THR A 319 -6.56 5.81 -4.76
CA THR A 319 -7.63 4.97 -4.20
C THR A 319 -8.05 3.92 -5.23
N LEU A 320 -8.25 2.67 -4.82
CA LEU A 320 -8.78 1.62 -5.67
C LEU A 320 -10.27 1.41 -5.38
N GLU A 321 -11.13 1.54 -6.38
CA GLU A 321 -12.52 1.10 -6.29
C GLU A 321 -12.69 -0.30 -6.91
N THR A 322 -13.08 -1.26 -6.08
CA THR A 322 -13.21 -2.67 -6.47
C THR A 322 -14.65 -3.08 -6.81
N GLY A 323 -15.62 -2.15 -6.70
CA GLY A 323 -17.04 -2.44 -6.95
C GLY A 323 -17.70 -3.23 -5.81
N GLY A 324 -19.02 -3.44 -5.90
CA GLY A 324 -19.74 -4.33 -4.99
C GLY A 324 -19.47 -5.83 -5.25
N GLY A 325 -19.84 -6.69 -4.29
CA GLY A 325 -19.77 -8.15 -4.43
C GLY A 325 -18.43 -8.75 -4.01
N ALA A 326 -18.46 -10.04 -3.64
CA ALA A 326 -17.37 -10.73 -2.94
C ALA A 326 -16.90 -9.96 -1.68
N ASP A 327 -17.84 -9.35 -0.97
CA ASP A 327 -17.55 -8.43 0.14
C ASP A 327 -16.65 -9.04 1.23
N PRO A 328 -16.82 -10.31 1.68
CA PRO A 328 -15.91 -10.92 2.65
C PRO A 328 -14.46 -11.00 2.15
N PHE A 329 -14.26 -11.24 0.86
CA PHE A 329 -12.92 -11.30 0.28
C PHE A 329 -12.25 -9.92 0.27
N LYS A 330 -12.98 -8.88 -0.14
CA LYS A 330 -12.47 -7.51 -0.26
C LYS A 330 -12.21 -6.87 1.10
N THR A 331 -13.10 -7.08 2.06
CA THR A 331 -12.92 -6.66 3.47
C THR A 331 -11.60 -7.15 4.03
N LEU A 332 -11.25 -8.41 3.78
CA LEU A 332 -9.99 -9.02 4.23
C LEU A 332 -8.73 -8.43 3.58
N ARG A 333 -8.88 -7.46 2.67
CA ARG A 333 -7.82 -6.72 1.99
C ARG A 333 -7.88 -5.21 2.29
N GLY A 334 -8.77 -4.77 3.18
CA GLY A 334 -8.89 -3.37 3.61
C GLY A 334 -9.82 -2.52 2.76
N ASP A 335 -10.59 -3.12 1.84
CA ASP A 335 -11.68 -2.40 1.19
C ASP A 335 -12.77 -2.05 2.20
N ARG A 336 -13.39 -0.88 2.08
CA ARG A 336 -14.53 -0.43 2.88
C ARG A 336 -15.76 -0.13 2.02
N PRO A 337 -16.98 -0.43 2.47
CA PRO A 337 -18.19 -0.20 1.68
C PRO A 337 -18.56 1.29 1.62
N VAL A 338 -19.06 1.72 0.46
CA VAL A 338 -19.53 3.09 0.21
C VAL A 338 -20.90 3.03 -0.48
N PRO A 339 -21.94 3.74 0.03
CA PRO A 339 -23.25 3.75 -0.60
C PRO A 339 -23.22 4.54 -1.91
N ARG A 340 -23.96 4.06 -2.92
CA ARG A 340 -24.19 4.75 -4.19
C ARG A 340 -25.67 5.11 -4.33
N TYR A 341 -25.92 6.33 -4.80
CA TYR A 341 -27.24 6.90 -5.00
C TYR A 341 -27.44 7.28 -6.46
N ASN A 342 -28.69 7.30 -6.90
CA ASN A 342 -29.11 8.06 -8.07
C ASN A 342 -29.73 9.36 -7.60
N ALA A 343 -29.50 10.45 -8.33
CA ALA A 343 -30.13 11.73 -8.09
C ALA A 343 -31.01 12.08 -9.30
N VAL A 344 -32.30 12.32 -9.12
CA VAL A 344 -33.24 12.62 -10.22
C VAL A 344 -33.97 13.94 -10.02
N TYR A 345 -34.13 14.71 -11.09
CA TYR A 345 -34.94 15.92 -11.12
C TYR A 345 -36.29 15.66 -11.80
N LEU A 346 -37.38 16.02 -11.13
CA LEU A 346 -38.75 15.69 -11.58
C LEU A 346 -39.68 16.91 -11.65
N ARG A 347 -39.27 18.08 -11.12
CA ARG A 347 -40.19 19.20 -10.88
C ARG A 347 -40.82 19.77 -12.15
N HIS A 348 -40.16 19.64 -13.30
CA HIS A 348 -40.68 20.08 -14.60
C HIS A 348 -41.64 19.06 -15.24
N LEU A 349 -41.67 17.82 -14.75
CA LEU A 349 -42.51 16.75 -15.31
C LEU A 349 -43.90 16.75 -14.69
N PRO A 350 -44.93 16.28 -15.42
CA PRO A 350 -46.26 16.13 -14.87
C PRO A 350 -46.29 15.09 -13.73
N PRO A 351 -47.17 15.22 -12.72
CA PRO A 351 -47.14 14.40 -11.50
C PRO A 351 -47.18 12.88 -11.72
N TRP A 352 -47.84 12.41 -12.77
CA TRP A 352 -47.89 10.98 -13.10
C TRP A 352 -46.52 10.40 -13.46
N ARG A 353 -45.61 11.22 -13.99
CA ARG A 353 -44.19 10.84 -14.24
C ARG A 353 -43.36 10.77 -12.97
N HIS A 354 -43.84 11.30 -11.84
CA HIS A 354 -43.13 11.23 -10.56
C HIS A 354 -43.32 9.86 -9.91
N THR A 355 -44.49 9.25 -10.09
CA THR A 355 -44.86 7.95 -9.53
C THR A 355 -43.81 6.84 -9.78
N PRO A 356 -43.32 6.56 -11.00
CA PRO A 356 -42.34 5.51 -11.22
C PRO A 356 -41.03 5.76 -10.47
N TRP A 357 -40.60 7.03 -10.34
CA TRP A 357 -39.42 7.40 -9.58
C TRP A 357 -39.63 7.32 -8.06
N ARG A 358 -40.83 7.66 -7.57
CA ARG A 358 -41.21 7.43 -6.16
C ARG A 358 -41.19 5.95 -5.81
N LEU A 359 -41.64 5.08 -6.71
CA LEU A 359 -41.53 3.63 -6.53
C LEU A 359 -40.06 3.18 -6.53
N ALA A 360 -39.21 3.73 -7.41
CA ALA A 360 -37.77 3.42 -7.42
C ALA A 360 -37.10 3.87 -6.10
N MET A 361 -37.45 5.05 -5.58
CA MET A 361 -37.00 5.52 -4.27
C MET A 361 -37.48 4.60 -3.13
N LYS A 362 -38.73 4.14 -3.18
CA LYS A 362 -39.25 3.18 -2.18
C LYS A 362 -38.47 1.86 -2.20
N VAL A 363 -38.26 1.29 -3.40
CA VAL A 363 -37.46 0.06 -3.55
C VAL A 363 -36.02 0.28 -3.07
N GLY A 364 -35.38 1.38 -3.50
CA GLY A 364 -34.00 1.71 -3.13
C GLY A 364 -33.83 1.96 -1.63
N ASN A 365 -34.57 2.93 -1.09
CA ASN A 365 -34.36 3.48 0.24
C ASN A 365 -34.99 2.63 1.35
N GLU A 366 -36.15 2.00 1.11
CA GLU A 366 -36.87 1.26 2.15
C GLU A 366 -36.63 -0.25 2.10
N GLN A 367 -36.16 -0.79 0.96
CA GLN A 367 -35.92 -2.23 0.81
C GLN A 367 -34.43 -2.54 0.62
N LEU A 368 -33.80 -2.00 -0.43
CA LEU A 368 -32.42 -2.33 -0.78
C LEU A 368 -31.41 -1.79 0.23
N LEU A 369 -31.60 -0.55 0.71
CA LEU A 369 -30.68 0.07 1.66
C LEU A 369 -30.62 -0.68 3.02
N PRO A 370 -31.74 -0.95 3.73
CA PRO A 370 -31.70 -1.75 4.95
C PRO A 370 -31.15 -3.17 4.73
N PHE A 371 -31.45 -3.77 3.58
CA PHE A 371 -30.93 -5.08 3.22
C PHE A 371 -29.41 -5.08 3.02
N SER A 372 -28.88 -4.10 2.28
CA SER A 372 -27.44 -3.89 2.12
C SER A 372 -26.77 -3.63 3.45
N ARG A 373 -27.33 -2.75 4.29
CA ARG A 373 -26.83 -2.47 5.65
C ARG A 373 -26.69 -3.74 6.47
N LYS A 374 -27.75 -4.55 6.54
CA LYS A 374 -27.74 -5.82 7.30
C LYS A 374 -26.67 -6.79 6.79
N ARG A 375 -26.50 -6.91 5.47
CA ARG A 375 -25.48 -7.79 4.87
C ARG A 375 -24.07 -7.30 5.13
N LEU A 376 -23.84 -6.00 4.97
CA LEU A 376 -22.53 -5.39 5.20
C LEU A 376 -22.15 -5.48 6.68
N HIS A 377 -23.09 -5.25 7.61
CA HIS A 377 -22.83 -5.43 9.06
C HIS A 377 -22.34 -6.84 9.39
N ALA A 378 -22.88 -7.87 8.75
CA ALA A 378 -22.44 -9.25 8.95
C ALA A 378 -21.02 -9.54 8.41
N VAL A 379 -20.49 -8.69 7.53
CA VAL A 379 -19.18 -8.86 6.88
C VAL A 379 -18.13 -7.95 7.49
N ASP A 380 -18.48 -6.67 7.66
CA ASP A 380 -17.59 -5.56 8.00
C ASP A 380 -17.67 -5.17 9.49
N GLY A 381 -18.75 -5.56 10.18
CA GLY A 381 -19.07 -5.08 11.53
C GLY A 381 -19.64 -3.66 11.54
N GLU A 382 -20.37 -3.30 12.59
CA GLU A 382 -21.15 -2.05 12.63
C GLU A 382 -20.29 -0.78 12.47
N ALA A 383 -19.10 -0.76 13.06
CA ALA A 383 -18.19 0.39 13.01
C ALA A 383 -17.70 0.73 11.59
N ASN A 384 -17.71 -0.24 10.67
CA ASN A 384 -17.15 -0.07 9.31
C ASN A 384 -18.21 0.21 8.25
N VAL A 385 -19.50 0.18 8.60
CA VAL A 385 -20.63 0.37 7.67
C VAL A 385 -21.28 1.72 7.92
N VAL A 386 -20.64 2.78 7.43
CA VAL A 386 -21.05 4.17 7.61
C VAL A 386 -21.88 4.67 6.43
N GLY A 387 -22.96 5.40 6.69
CA GLY A 387 -23.80 6.03 5.66
C GLY A 387 -24.88 5.11 5.05
N PHE A 388 -25.17 3.97 5.68
CA PHE A 388 -26.16 2.99 5.19
C PHE A 388 -27.50 3.04 5.93
N ASP A 389 -27.71 4.00 6.84
CA ASP A 389 -28.93 4.06 7.67
C ASP A 389 -30.13 4.64 6.92
N ARG A 390 -29.91 5.74 6.20
CA ARG A 390 -30.89 6.45 5.37
C ARG A 390 -30.18 7.32 4.34
N VAL A 391 -30.91 7.84 3.36
CA VAL A 391 -30.41 8.96 2.55
C VAL A 391 -30.21 10.15 3.51
N PRO A 392 -29.00 10.74 3.60
CA PRO A 392 -28.73 11.82 4.54
C PRO A 392 -29.35 13.15 4.06
N GLU A 393 -29.58 14.05 5.01
CA GLU A 393 -30.01 15.43 4.72
C GLU A 393 -28.85 16.30 4.21
N VAL A 394 -27.62 15.97 4.58
CA VAL A 394 -26.38 16.56 4.07
C VAL A 394 -25.41 15.43 3.80
N PHE A 395 -24.93 15.32 2.56
CA PHE A 395 -23.95 14.32 2.18
C PHE A 395 -22.55 14.73 2.66
N ALA A 396 -21.91 13.86 3.44
CA ALA A 396 -20.53 13.96 3.86
C ALA A 396 -19.79 12.66 3.50
N PRO A 397 -18.48 12.71 3.18
CA PRO A 397 -17.69 11.52 2.91
C PRO A 397 -17.78 10.50 4.06
N THR A 398 -18.06 9.24 3.73
CA THR A 398 -18.18 8.14 4.72
C THR A 398 -16.82 7.54 5.10
N LEU A 399 -15.77 7.95 4.40
CA LEU A 399 -14.36 7.63 4.60
C LEU A 399 -13.53 8.78 3.97
N PRO A 400 -12.23 8.90 4.29
CA PRO A 400 -11.37 9.93 3.70
C PRO A 400 -11.50 9.97 2.17
N THR A 401 -11.67 11.16 1.62
CA THR A 401 -11.75 11.33 0.16
C THR A 401 -10.44 10.87 -0.50
N PRO A 402 -10.45 10.48 -1.79
CA PRO A 402 -9.23 10.08 -2.48
C PRO A 402 -8.12 11.14 -2.38
N ARG A 403 -8.49 12.42 -2.47
CA ARG A 403 -7.56 13.55 -2.31
C ARG A 403 -6.93 13.60 -0.92
N GLU A 404 -7.75 13.46 0.13
CA GLU A 404 -7.24 13.43 1.51
C GLU A 404 -6.36 12.20 1.76
N ALA A 405 -6.71 11.04 1.22
CA ALA A 405 -5.93 9.81 1.40
C ALA A 405 -4.57 9.88 0.68
N THR A 406 -4.52 10.41 -0.55
CA THR A 406 -3.26 10.67 -1.25
C THR A 406 -2.43 11.72 -0.52
N ALA A 407 -3.04 12.80 0.01
CA ALA A 407 -2.32 13.80 0.79
C ALA A 407 -1.66 13.21 2.05
N ARG A 408 -2.34 12.30 2.75
CA ARG A 408 -1.76 11.57 3.90
C ARG A 408 -0.58 10.68 3.50
N GLN A 409 -0.68 10.01 2.35
CA GLN A 409 0.43 9.19 1.83
C GLN A 409 1.66 10.05 1.51
N GLU A 410 1.48 11.20 0.85
CA GLU A 410 2.57 12.13 0.56
C GLU A 410 3.17 12.74 1.84
N GLN A 411 2.34 12.99 2.86
CA GLN A 411 2.82 13.40 4.17
C GLN A 411 3.71 12.34 4.81
N GLU A 412 3.30 11.07 4.83
CA GLU A 412 4.13 9.97 5.37
C GLU A 412 5.46 9.84 4.61
N LEU A 413 5.45 9.93 3.28
CA LEU A 413 6.67 9.91 2.48
C LEU A 413 7.62 11.08 2.82
N THR A 414 7.06 12.28 2.98
CA THR A 414 7.82 13.48 3.37
C THR A 414 8.42 13.31 4.77
N GLU A 415 7.65 12.76 5.72
CA GLU A 415 8.13 12.49 7.07
C GLU A 415 9.26 11.45 7.08
N LEU A 416 9.16 10.39 6.26
CA LEU A 416 10.22 9.39 6.09
C LEU A 416 11.51 9.98 5.53
N GLU A 417 11.40 10.85 4.52
CA GLU A 417 12.54 11.58 3.96
C GLU A 417 13.24 12.45 5.01
N GLN A 418 12.45 13.18 5.81
CA GLN A 418 12.97 14.03 6.88
C GLN A 418 13.58 13.21 8.01
N ASP A 419 12.97 12.10 8.40
CA ASP A 419 13.52 11.20 9.43
C ASP A 419 14.83 10.56 8.99
N LEU A 420 14.94 10.18 7.71
CA LEU A 420 16.21 9.71 7.15
C LEU A 420 17.27 10.79 7.24
N ALA A 421 16.99 12.02 6.81
CA ALA A 421 17.92 13.15 6.90
C ALA A 421 18.34 13.45 8.34
N ARG A 422 17.40 13.41 9.31
CA ARG A 422 17.72 13.53 10.74
C ARG A 422 18.66 12.42 11.21
N THR A 423 18.41 11.20 10.75
CA THR A 423 19.20 10.02 11.15
C THR A 423 20.64 10.08 10.66
N GLU A 424 20.92 10.76 9.55
CA GLU A 424 22.29 11.01 9.09
C GLU A 424 23.13 11.80 10.09
N ALA A 425 22.51 12.79 10.75
CA ALA A 425 23.17 13.61 11.76
C ALA A 425 23.38 12.88 13.10
N LEU A 426 22.61 11.83 13.39
CA LEU A 426 22.75 11.03 14.61
C LEU A 426 24.02 10.17 14.57
N VAL A 427 24.57 9.77 15.72
CA VAL A 427 25.75 8.90 15.80
C VAL A 427 25.55 7.75 16.80
N GLY A 428 26.39 6.72 16.71
CA GLY A 428 26.42 5.63 17.69
C GLY A 428 25.11 4.86 17.82
N ASN A 429 24.70 4.56 19.06
CA ASN A 429 23.51 3.74 19.36
C ASN A 429 22.19 4.45 19.00
N GLU A 430 22.16 5.78 19.03
CA GLU A 430 20.98 6.57 18.70
C GLU A 430 20.62 6.42 17.23
N ARG A 431 21.62 6.53 16.34
CA ARG A 431 21.46 6.24 14.89
C ARG A 431 20.90 4.82 14.67
N VAL A 432 21.46 3.82 15.35
CA VAL A 432 21.00 2.41 15.21
C VAL A 432 19.53 2.25 15.62
N ARG A 433 19.12 2.87 16.74
CA ARG A 433 17.73 2.83 17.20
C ARG A 433 16.78 3.48 16.18
N HIS A 434 17.15 4.66 15.67
CA HIS A 434 16.36 5.37 14.65
C HIS A 434 16.26 4.58 13.35
N LEU A 435 17.35 4.03 12.84
CA LEU A 435 17.36 3.18 11.64
C LEU A 435 16.46 1.95 11.80
N GLY A 436 16.46 1.32 12.98
CA GLY A 436 15.59 0.17 13.27
C GLY A 436 14.10 0.52 13.20
N ALA A 437 13.70 1.69 13.73
CA ALA A 437 12.32 2.16 13.65
C ALA A 437 11.93 2.56 12.22
N LEU A 438 12.83 3.24 11.50
CA LEU A 438 12.60 3.70 10.12
C LEU A 438 12.40 2.54 9.15
N ARG A 439 13.20 1.47 9.29
CA ARG A 439 13.10 0.28 8.43
C ARG A 439 11.67 -0.25 8.36
N LYS A 440 11.01 -0.36 9.51
CA LYS A 440 9.65 -0.90 9.58
C LYS A 440 8.63 -0.05 8.83
N ARG A 441 8.79 1.27 8.83
CA ARG A 441 7.92 2.19 8.09
C ARG A 441 8.24 2.20 6.59
N LEU A 442 9.52 2.15 6.22
CA LEU A 442 9.95 2.03 4.83
C LEU A 442 9.49 0.70 4.19
N GLU A 443 9.39 -0.37 4.98
CA GLU A 443 8.85 -1.67 4.53
C GLU A 443 7.30 -1.73 4.53
N ASP A 444 6.60 -0.61 4.76
CA ASP A 444 5.13 -0.58 4.67
C ASP A 444 4.68 -0.79 3.21
N GLU A 445 3.95 -1.89 3.03
CA GLU A 445 3.39 -2.32 1.75
C GLU A 445 2.27 -1.41 1.22
N GLN A 446 1.89 -0.34 1.90
CA GLN A 446 0.96 0.67 1.41
C GLN A 446 1.66 1.78 0.62
N LEU A 447 2.97 1.97 0.83
CA LEU A 447 3.71 3.04 0.18
C LEU A 447 4.07 2.69 -1.27
N PRO A 448 4.12 3.66 -2.20
CA PRO A 448 4.45 3.39 -3.60
C PRO A 448 5.90 2.88 -3.73
N PRO A 449 6.14 1.69 -4.32
CA PRO A 449 7.48 1.10 -4.37
C PRO A 449 8.54 1.99 -5.02
N SER A 450 8.18 2.71 -6.08
CA SER A 450 9.09 3.63 -6.79
C SER A 450 9.53 4.81 -5.94
N ARG A 451 8.69 5.26 -5.01
CA ARG A 451 8.99 6.38 -4.09
C ARG A 451 9.82 5.92 -2.90
N VAL A 452 9.60 4.68 -2.44
CA VAL A 452 10.31 4.10 -1.30
C VAL A 452 11.67 3.54 -1.66
N ALA A 453 11.85 3.00 -2.87
CA ALA A 453 13.13 2.42 -3.33
C ALA A 453 14.36 3.32 -3.07
N PRO A 454 14.39 4.61 -3.46
CA PRO A 454 15.54 5.47 -3.18
C PRO A 454 15.74 5.74 -1.68
N LEU A 455 14.66 5.74 -0.88
CA LEU A 455 14.74 5.90 0.57
C LEU A 455 15.32 4.67 1.25
N LEU A 456 14.97 3.47 0.77
CA LEU A 456 15.55 2.21 1.22
C LEU A 456 17.04 2.12 0.88
N GLU A 457 17.45 2.53 -0.34
CA GLU A 457 18.87 2.58 -0.73
C GLU A 457 19.66 3.51 0.20
N ARG A 458 19.13 4.71 0.46
CA ARG A 458 19.75 5.65 1.43
C ARG A 458 19.81 5.07 2.83
N TRP A 459 18.73 4.42 3.29
CA TRP A 459 18.71 3.72 4.58
C TRP A 459 19.77 2.62 4.66
N GLU A 460 19.94 1.82 3.61
CA GLU A 460 20.95 0.76 3.53
C GLU A 460 22.37 1.33 3.67
N HIS A 461 22.69 2.41 2.94
CA HIS A 461 23.97 3.11 3.08
C HIS A 461 24.24 3.58 4.52
N LEU A 462 23.24 4.20 5.16
CA LEU A 462 23.37 4.68 6.55
C LEU A 462 23.47 3.54 7.57
N SER A 463 22.85 2.39 7.28
CA SER A 463 22.91 1.20 8.14
C SER A 463 24.28 0.50 8.10
N HIS A 464 25.00 0.60 6.98
CA HIS A 464 26.31 -0.03 6.81
C HIS A 464 27.50 0.84 7.23
N ALA A 465 27.35 2.17 7.23
CA ALA A 465 28.40 3.10 7.66
C ALA A 465 28.99 2.81 9.07
N PRO A 466 28.20 2.48 10.12
CA PRO A 466 28.73 2.25 11.48
C PRO A 466 29.58 0.97 11.63
N GLN A 467 29.43 0.00 10.71
CA GLN A 467 30.21 -1.26 10.71
C GLN A 467 31.63 -1.03 10.18
N ALA A 468 31.79 -0.14 9.20
CA ALA A 468 33.09 0.25 8.66
C ALA A 468 33.94 0.94 9.75
N ASP A 469 33.37 1.93 10.45
CA ASP A 469 34.08 2.68 11.50
C ASP A 469 34.51 1.78 12.68
N LYS A 470 33.66 0.84 13.11
CA LYS A 470 34.04 -0.11 14.17
C LYS A 470 35.14 -1.08 13.72
N LYS A 471 35.12 -1.52 12.46
CA LYS A 471 36.13 -2.43 11.89
C LYS A 471 37.46 -1.71 11.71
N GLU A 472 37.44 -0.47 11.22
CA GLU A 472 38.63 0.37 11.09
C GLU A 472 39.22 0.73 12.45
N LYS A 473 38.41 1.15 13.42
CA LYS A 473 38.86 1.43 14.78
C LYS A 473 39.50 0.19 15.43
N ARG A 474 38.89 -0.99 15.30
CA ARG A 474 39.47 -2.26 15.78
C ARG A 474 40.77 -2.64 15.05
N LYS A 475 40.86 -2.39 13.74
CA LYS A 475 42.07 -2.65 12.94
C LYS A 475 43.21 -1.71 13.36
N ALA A 476 42.93 -0.42 13.55
CA ALA A 476 43.88 0.57 14.03
C ALA A 476 44.36 0.22 15.44
N GLN A 477 43.45 -0.07 16.38
CA GLN A 477 43.81 -0.50 17.73
C GLN A 477 44.67 -1.78 17.75
N ARG A 478 44.36 -2.76 16.87
CA ARG A 478 45.17 -3.98 16.75
C ARG A 478 46.57 -3.68 16.19
N ALA A 479 46.70 -2.77 15.23
CA ALA A 479 47.99 -2.37 14.66
C ALA A 479 48.86 -1.64 15.70
N VAL A 480 48.29 -0.67 16.42
CA VAL A 480 48.98 0.04 17.52
C VAL A 480 49.44 -0.94 18.59
N ARG A 481 48.57 -1.88 19.01
CA ARG A 481 48.93 -2.89 20.01
C ARG A 481 50.03 -3.85 19.52
N ALA A 482 50.01 -4.24 18.26
CA ALA A 482 51.04 -5.10 17.68
C ALA A 482 52.41 -4.41 17.63
N GLU A 483 52.44 -3.12 17.27
CA GLU A 483 53.68 -2.33 17.28
C GLU A 483 54.20 -2.12 18.71
N LEU A 484 53.32 -1.85 19.69
CA LEU A 484 53.72 -1.73 21.08
C LEU A 484 54.27 -3.05 21.63
N ALA A 485 53.63 -4.19 21.31
CA ALA A 485 54.13 -5.50 21.70
C ALA A 485 55.54 -5.77 21.14
N ARG A 486 55.77 -5.41 19.86
CA ARG A 486 57.08 -5.54 19.21
C ARG A 486 58.15 -4.72 19.94
N ARG A 487 57.87 -3.44 20.20
CA ARG A 487 58.78 -2.54 20.94
C ARG A 487 59.11 -3.06 22.33
N LEU A 488 58.09 -3.54 23.06
CA LEU A 488 58.28 -4.08 24.40
C LEU A 488 59.19 -5.31 24.41
N LEU A 489 59.06 -6.19 23.40
CA LEU A 489 59.95 -7.34 23.23
C LEU A 489 61.37 -6.94 22.84
N GLU A 490 61.56 -5.90 22.02
CA GLU A 490 62.87 -5.35 21.67
C GLU A 490 63.60 -4.77 22.88
N THR A 491 62.87 -4.19 23.84
CA THR A 491 63.41 -3.62 25.09
C THR A 491 63.39 -4.58 26.28
N ALA A 492 62.96 -5.83 26.08
CA ALA A 492 62.81 -6.80 27.16
C ALA A 492 64.18 -7.25 27.68
N THR A 493 64.23 -7.56 28.98
CA THR A 493 65.44 -8.09 29.63
C THR A 493 65.34 -9.61 29.74
N THR A 494 66.44 -10.34 29.55
CA THR A 494 66.47 -11.79 29.71
C THR A 494 67.02 -12.18 31.09
N VAL A 495 66.27 -12.99 31.83
CA VAL A 495 66.73 -13.60 33.09
C VAL A 495 66.72 -15.12 32.92
N GLY A 496 67.91 -15.72 32.85
CA GLY A 496 68.07 -17.14 32.52
C GLY A 496 67.58 -17.44 31.10
N ASP A 497 66.58 -18.31 30.98
CA ASP A 497 65.90 -18.69 29.73
C ASP A 497 64.59 -17.91 29.49
N THR A 498 64.28 -16.95 30.35
CA THR A 498 62.98 -16.28 30.41
C THR A 498 63.09 -14.82 30.00
N THR A 499 62.26 -14.38 29.05
CA THR A 499 62.10 -12.99 28.66
C THR A 499 61.22 -12.26 29.69
N VAL A 500 61.71 -11.16 30.24
CA VAL A 500 61.00 -10.35 31.24
C VAL A 500 60.64 -9.00 30.64
N VAL A 501 59.34 -8.71 30.58
CA VAL A 501 58.79 -7.43 30.12
C VAL A 501 58.19 -6.70 31.31
N CYS A 502 58.85 -5.65 31.79
CA CYS A 502 58.35 -4.78 32.85
C CYS A 502 58.32 -3.34 32.35
N HIS A 503 57.14 -2.79 32.09
CA HIS A 503 57.01 -1.48 31.43
C HIS A 503 55.74 -0.71 31.82
N HIS A 504 55.86 0.62 31.87
CA HIS A 504 54.72 1.53 32.01
C HIS A 504 54.28 2.01 30.63
N LEU A 505 53.02 1.76 30.27
CA LEU A 505 52.47 2.01 28.94
C LEU A 505 52.01 3.48 28.74
N GLY A 506 52.10 4.31 29.79
CA GLY A 506 51.64 5.70 29.78
C GLY A 506 50.15 5.86 30.07
N ASP A 507 49.63 7.03 29.73
CA ASP A 507 48.28 7.47 30.09
C ASP A 507 47.30 7.26 28.93
N GLY A 508 46.05 6.88 29.25
CA GLY A 508 44.93 6.99 28.32
C GLY A 508 44.98 6.02 27.13
N LEU A 509 45.40 4.76 27.34
CA LEU A 509 45.41 3.75 26.27
C LEU A 509 44.02 3.49 25.68
N ASP A 510 43.95 3.39 24.36
CA ASP A 510 42.73 3.03 23.60
C ASP A 510 42.35 1.55 23.68
N PHE A 511 43.11 0.74 24.43
CA PHE A 511 42.83 -0.68 24.69
C PHE A 511 43.23 -1.03 26.12
N GLN A 512 42.67 -2.12 26.65
CA GLN A 512 43.01 -2.57 28.00
C GLN A 512 44.39 -3.25 28.04
N PRO A 513 45.29 -2.91 28.98
CA PRO A 513 46.62 -3.50 29.12
C PRO A 513 46.60 -5.02 29.20
N ARG A 514 45.54 -5.60 29.78
CA ARG A 514 45.35 -7.06 29.86
C ARG A 514 45.37 -7.75 28.49
N THR A 515 44.84 -7.10 27.46
CA THR A 515 44.83 -7.66 26.11
C THR A 515 46.24 -7.68 25.50
N LEU A 516 47.08 -6.72 25.84
CA LEU A 516 48.48 -6.69 25.42
C LEU A 516 49.31 -7.72 26.19
N ALA A 517 49.13 -7.82 27.52
CA ALA A 517 49.81 -8.81 28.33
C ALA A 517 49.48 -10.26 27.89
N GLU A 518 48.21 -10.54 27.60
CA GLU A 518 47.78 -11.83 27.06
C GLU A 518 48.37 -12.11 25.66
N GLN A 519 48.52 -11.08 24.83
CA GLN A 519 49.17 -11.22 23.51
C GLN A 519 50.66 -11.54 23.66
N LEU A 520 51.37 -10.87 24.57
CA LEU A 520 52.78 -11.12 24.86
C LEU A 520 52.98 -12.53 25.44
N ARG A 521 52.12 -12.94 26.39
CA ARG A 521 52.12 -14.28 27.01
C ARG A 521 52.00 -15.41 25.99
N LYS A 522 51.18 -15.21 24.95
CA LYS A 522 50.98 -16.17 23.84
C LYS A 522 52.10 -16.17 22.80
N GLY A 523 53.11 -15.31 22.96
CA GLY A 523 54.31 -15.30 22.13
C GLY A 523 55.12 -16.59 22.28
N THR A 524 56.21 -16.69 21.53
CA THR A 524 57.10 -17.85 21.56
C THR A 524 58.10 -17.75 22.72
N GLY A 525 58.14 -18.79 23.58
CA GLY A 525 59.15 -18.94 24.63
C GLY A 525 58.61 -18.76 26.05
N SER A 526 59.52 -18.79 27.03
CA SER A 526 59.22 -18.51 28.43
C SER A 526 59.21 -17.00 28.64
N ILE A 527 58.04 -16.40 28.92
CA ILE A 527 57.89 -14.95 29.09
C ILE A 527 57.13 -14.61 30.37
N ALA A 528 57.65 -13.63 31.11
CA ALA A 528 56.98 -12.99 32.25
C ALA A 528 56.72 -11.52 31.93
N VAL A 529 55.48 -11.08 32.13
CA VAL A 529 55.03 -9.73 31.76
C VAL A 529 54.44 -9.06 33.00
N ALA A 530 54.86 -7.82 33.26
CA ALA A 530 54.27 -6.91 34.23
C ALA A 530 54.12 -5.53 33.57
N LEU A 531 52.89 -5.11 33.34
CA LEU A 531 52.57 -3.85 32.69
C LEU A 531 51.77 -2.96 33.64
N THR A 532 52.01 -1.66 33.55
CA THR A 532 51.18 -0.64 34.22
C THR A 532 50.72 0.40 33.22
N SER A 533 49.57 1.04 33.46
CA SER A 533 49.11 2.23 32.72
C SER A 533 48.25 3.11 33.60
N THR A 534 48.13 4.39 33.31
CA THR A 534 47.28 5.29 34.08
C THR A 534 46.04 5.68 33.29
N ARG A 535 44.87 5.65 33.94
CA ARG A 535 43.62 6.13 33.37
C ARG A 535 42.83 6.86 34.43
N ASP A 536 42.48 8.12 34.15
CA ASP A 536 41.66 8.97 35.04
C ASP A 536 42.15 8.99 36.50
N GLY A 537 43.47 9.05 36.70
CA GLY A 537 44.10 9.06 38.03
C GLY A 537 44.17 7.71 38.75
N THR A 538 43.80 6.62 38.07
CA THR A 538 43.90 5.24 38.57
C THR A 538 44.98 4.46 37.83
N LEU A 539 45.83 3.73 38.55
CA LEU A 539 46.85 2.86 37.99
C LEU A 539 46.25 1.48 37.68
N GLU A 540 46.20 1.12 36.41
CA GLU A 540 45.88 -0.23 35.95
C GLU A 540 47.16 -1.09 35.97
N LEU A 541 47.10 -2.26 36.61
CA LEU A 541 48.20 -3.19 36.80
C LEU A 541 47.85 -4.52 36.14
N VAL A 542 48.79 -5.11 35.39
CA VAL A 542 48.59 -6.43 34.78
C VAL A 542 49.86 -7.25 34.83
N THR A 543 49.72 -8.51 35.25
CA THR A 543 50.79 -9.50 35.18
C THR A 543 50.35 -10.70 34.35
N ALA A 544 51.24 -11.22 33.51
CA ALA A 544 50.99 -12.42 32.72
C ALA A 544 52.23 -13.32 32.70
N LEU A 545 52.03 -14.62 32.83
CA LEU A 545 53.09 -15.63 32.85
C LEU A 545 52.82 -16.71 31.80
N ALA A 546 53.85 -17.05 31.01
CA ALA A 546 53.77 -18.18 30.10
C ALA A 546 53.55 -19.49 30.87
N PRO A 547 52.85 -20.48 30.29
CA PRO A 547 52.57 -21.76 30.96
C PRO A 547 53.81 -22.44 31.60
N PRO A 548 55.01 -22.45 30.97
CA PRO A 548 56.20 -23.05 31.60
C PRO A 548 56.62 -22.38 32.91
N LEU A 549 56.32 -21.08 33.10
CA LEU A 549 56.59 -20.38 34.36
C LEU A 549 55.58 -20.73 35.44
N VAL A 550 54.34 -20.99 35.04
CA VAL A 550 53.29 -21.44 35.96
C VAL A 550 53.55 -22.86 36.44
N GLU A 551 54.00 -23.74 35.55
CA GLU A 551 54.48 -25.09 35.90
C GLU A 551 55.69 -25.06 36.85
N ARG A 552 56.51 -24.01 36.79
CA ARG A 552 57.61 -23.74 37.74
C ARG A 552 57.12 -23.18 39.10
N GLY A 553 55.80 -23.07 39.30
CA GLY A 553 55.20 -22.63 40.56
C GLY A 553 55.13 -21.11 40.74
N LEU A 554 55.31 -20.33 39.66
CA LEU A 554 55.02 -18.88 39.69
C LEU A 554 53.54 -18.66 39.40
N GLU A 555 52.94 -17.66 40.05
CA GLU A 555 51.54 -17.28 39.83
C GLU A 555 51.45 -15.80 39.52
N ALA A 556 50.77 -15.45 38.42
CA ALA A 556 50.61 -14.06 37.99
C ALA A 556 49.91 -13.23 39.07
N ARG A 557 48.83 -13.76 39.68
CA ARG A 557 48.16 -13.10 40.81
C ARG A 557 49.12 -12.77 41.96
N ARG A 558 49.95 -13.72 42.35
CA ARG A 558 50.93 -13.54 43.43
C ARG A 558 52.01 -12.52 43.07
N LEU A 559 52.43 -12.48 41.80
CA LEU A 559 53.34 -11.44 41.30
C LEU A 559 52.67 -10.06 41.39
N LEU A 560 51.42 -9.93 40.95
CA LEU A 560 50.67 -8.69 41.01
C LEU A 560 50.54 -8.17 42.45
N GLU A 561 50.17 -9.04 43.38
CA GLU A 561 50.05 -8.71 44.81
C GLU A 561 51.39 -8.26 45.44
N GLN A 562 52.53 -8.64 44.86
CA GLN A 562 53.86 -8.21 45.30
C GLN A 562 54.34 -6.91 44.65
N MET A 563 53.68 -6.45 43.58
CA MET A 563 53.99 -5.19 42.91
C MET A 563 53.51 -3.97 43.71
N VAL A 564 52.49 -4.14 44.54
CA VAL A 564 51.85 -3.07 45.33
C VAL A 564 51.83 -3.42 46.82
N PRO A 565 51.76 -2.43 47.74
CA PRO A 565 51.64 -2.71 49.16
C PRO A 565 50.36 -3.52 49.50
N PRO A 566 50.38 -4.32 50.59
CA PRO A 566 49.21 -5.10 50.99
C PRO A 566 47.97 -4.23 51.19
N GLY A 567 46.85 -4.62 50.59
CA GLY A 567 45.56 -3.91 50.71
C GLY A 567 45.36 -2.75 49.72
N VAL A 568 46.34 -2.44 48.87
CA VAL A 568 46.27 -1.33 47.90
C VAL A 568 45.50 -1.70 46.62
N ALA A 569 45.49 -2.97 46.24
CA ALA A 569 44.75 -3.45 45.08
C ALA A 569 44.20 -4.85 45.35
N SER A 570 42.95 -5.11 44.94
CA SER A 570 42.37 -6.45 44.93
C SER A 570 42.42 -6.99 43.50
N GLY A 571 43.36 -7.91 43.25
CA GLY A 571 43.58 -8.45 41.90
C GLY A 571 42.56 -9.51 41.50
N GLU A 572 42.02 -9.36 40.29
CA GLU A 572 41.27 -10.41 39.60
C GLU A 572 42.21 -11.25 38.72
N GLY A 573 41.88 -12.53 38.53
CA GLY A 573 42.65 -13.46 37.70
C GLY A 573 43.26 -14.64 38.47
N GLY A 574 44.18 -15.34 37.81
CA GLY A 574 44.72 -16.62 38.28
C GLY A 574 46.22 -16.78 38.01
N ALA A 575 46.67 -18.02 37.83
CA ALA A 575 48.09 -18.35 37.74
C ALA A 575 48.77 -17.80 36.47
N GLU A 576 48.06 -17.73 35.34
CA GLU A 576 48.62 -17.29 34.05
C GLU A 576 48.46 -15.80 33.74
N LEU A 577 47.42 -15.17 34.28
CA LEU A 577 47.06 -13.78 34.01
C LEU A 577 46.31 -13.21 35.21
N ALA A 578 46.73 -12.05 35.68
CA ALA A 578 46.04 -11.29 36.72
C ALA A 578 46.11 -9.78 36.44
N TRP A 579 45.09 -9.05 36.88
CA TRP A 579 45.01 -7.59 36.74
C TRP A 579 44.36 -6.97 37.97
N ALA A 580 44.66 -5.70 38.22
CA ALA A 580 44.04 -4.91 39.29
C ALA A 580 44.05 -3.43 38.94
N GLU A 581 43.23 -2.67 39.65
CA GLU A 581 43.26 -1.21 39.67
C GLU A 581 43.71 -0.76 41.06
N ALA A 582 44.57 0.25 41.10
CA ALA A 582 45.12 0.81 42.33
C ALA A 582 45.12 2.34 42.25
N VAL A 583 44.84 3.00 43.38
CA VAL A 583 45.07 4.43 43.54
C VAL A 583 46.39 4.60 44.28
N LEU A 584 47.41 5.12 43.61
CA LEU A 584 48.77 5.31 44.13
C LEU A 584 49.21 6.76 43.88
N PRO A 585 50.11 7.33 44.70
CA PRO A 585 50.77 8.61 44.39
C PRO A 585 51.59 8.52 43.09
N ASP A 586 51.66 9.61 42.31
CA ASP A 586 52.26 9.62 40.96
C ASP A 586 53.73 9.15 40.92
N ASP A 587 54.49 9.30 42.01
CA ASP A 587 55.91 8.91 42.11
C ASP A 587 56.13 7.38 42.32
N ASP A 588 55.07 6.57 42.44
CA ASP A 588 55.18 5.15 42.79
C ASP A 588 55.22 4.18 41.59
N VAL A 589 54.96 4.62 40.36
CA VAL A 589 54.87 3.74 39.18
C VAL A 589 56.21 3.03 38.89
N SER A 590 57.32 3.76 38.98
CA SER A 590 58.66 3.17 38.82
C SER A 590 58.96 2.19 39.95
N ALA A 591 58.57 2.49 41.20
CA ALA A 591 58.78 1.60 42.34
C ALA A 591 57.96 0.30 42.21
N VAL A 592 56.74 0.38 41.70
CA VAL A 592 55.87 -0.78 41.38
C VAL A 592 56.54 -1.70 40.35
N LEU A 593 57.09 -1.14 39.27
CA LEU A 593 57.76 -1.92 38.23
C LEU A 593 59.11 -2.48 38.69
N GLU A 594 59.88 -1.75 39.51
CA GLU A 594 61.12 -2.26 40.10
C GLU A 594 60.86 -3.42 41.08
N ARG A 595 59.77 -3.36 41.86
CA ARG A 595 59.32 -4.51 42.67
C ARG A 595 59.02 -5.73 41.80
N ALA A 596 58.31 -5.54 40.69
CA ALA A 596 58.04 -6.61 39.73
C ALA A 596 59.34 -7.23 39.19
N ARG A 597 60.29 -6.38 38.76
CA ARG A 597 61.61 -6.80 38.25
C ARG A 597 62.39 -7.58 39.31
N ALA A 598 62.44 -7.08 40.55
CA ALA A 598 63.15 -7.73 41.64
C ALA A 598 62.57 -9.13 41.95
N VAL A 599 61.23 -9.25 42.05
CA VAL A 599 60.56 -10.52 42.28
C VAL A 599 60.85 -11.52 41.16
N LEU A 600 60.71 -11.09 39.90
CA LEU A 600 60.99 -11.92 38.74
C LEU A 600 62.47 -12.33 38.69
N HIS A 601 63.39 -11.41 38.94
CA HIS A 601 64.81 -11.71 38.98
C HIS A 601 65.13 -12.74 40.07
N THR A 602 64.68 -12.54 41.31
CA THR A 602 64.91 -13.50 42.41
C THR A 602 64.31 -14.87 42.11
N ARG A 603 63.12 -14.94 41.53
CA ARG A 603 62.43 -16.22 41.25
C ARG A 603 62.98 -16.95 40.04
N LEU A 604 63.52 -16.23 39.06
CA LEU A 604 64.04 -16.79 37.81
C LEU A 604 65.55 -17.05 37.84
N SER A 605 66.31 -16.39 38.73
CA SER A 605 67.77 -16.57 38.88
C SER A 605 68.20 -17.72 39.78
N ILE A 606 67.28 -18.42 40.46
CA ILE A 606 67.62 -19.63 41.24
C ILE A 606 67.94 -20.75 40.22
N PRO A 607 69.20 -21.21 40.11
CA PRO A 607 69.51 -22.38 39.30
C PRO A 607 68.83 -23.60 39.95
N LYS A 608 68.39 -24.54 39.11
CA LYS A 608 67.74 -25.80 39.46
C LYS A 608 68.04 -26.36 40.85
#